data_AF-M9YIY5-F1
#
_entry.id   AF-M9YIY5-F1
#
_cell.length_a   1.000
_cell.length_b   1.000
_cell.length_c   1.000
_cell.angle_alpha   90.00
_cell.angle_beta   90.00
_cell.angle_gamma   90.00
#
_symmetry.space_group_name_H-M   'P 1'
#
loop_
_entity.id
_entity.type
_entity.pdbx_description
1 polymer ?
#
loop_
_entity_poly.entity_id
_entity_poly.type
_entity_poly.pdbx_seq_one_letter_code
_entity_poly.pdbx_strand_id
1 'polypeptide(L)'
;MAKMRAIEAAVLVMRREGIDTAFGVPGAAINPLYAALNKIGGIDHVLARHVEGASHMAEGNSRAACDGGPMGLACSNTRSERIATKLG
;
A
#
# COMPACT_ATOMS: atom_id res chain seq x y z
N MET A 1 27.20 8.02 -5.22
CA MET A 1 26.09 7.35 -4.51
C MET A 1 24.82 7.48 -5.34
N ALA A 2 24.08 6.38 -5.54
CA ALA A 2 22.76 6.47 -6.16
C ALA A 2 21.81 7.26 -5.24
N LYS A 3 21.16 8.30 -5.77
CA LYS A 3 20.11 9.06 -5.05
C LYS A 3 18.76 8.45 -5.38
N MET A 4 17.99 8.11 -4.36
CA MET A 4 16.61 7.61 -4.48
C MET A 4 15.72 8.41 -3.54
N ARG A 5 14.47 8.68 -3.94
CA ARG A 5 13.50 9.29 -3.04
C ARG A 5 13.05 8.25 -2.02
N ALA A 6 12.89 8.64 -0.75
CA ALA A 6 12.46 7.73 0.31
C ALA A 6 11.16 6.98 -0.04
N ILE A 7 10.25 7.64 -0.75
CA ILE A 7 9.00 7.04 -1.19
C ILE A 7 9.18 5.96 -2.26
N GLU A 8 10.16 6.11 -3.15
CA GLU A 8 10.50 5.10 -4.15
C GLU A 8 11.14 3.88 -3.47
N ALA A 9 11.98 4.11 -2.46
CA ALA A 9 12.53 3.04 -1.64
C ALA A 9 11.42 2.27 -0.90
N ALA A 10 10.42 2.97 -0.35
CA ALA A 10 9.29 2.35 0.32
C ALA A 10 8.51 1.39 -0.61
N VAL A 11 8.23 1.82 -1.85
CA VAL A 11 7.54 0.97 -2.85
C VAL A 11 8.38 -0.26 -3.22
N LEU A 12 9.69 -0.12 -3.37
CA LEU A 12 10.58 -1.25 -3.63
C LEU A 12 10.62 -2.24 -2.47
N VAL A 13 10.60 -1.75 -1.23
CA VAL A 13 10.50 -2.60 -0.04
C VAL A 13 9.15 -3.33 -0.04
N MET A 14 8.03 -2.63 -0.25
CA MET A 14 6.70 -3.24 -0.31
C MET A 14 6.65 -4.39 -1.33
N ARG A 15 7.18 -4.16 -2.53
CA ARG A 15 7.23 -5.19 -3.58
C ARG A 15 8.10 -6.39 -3.17
N ARG A 16 9.22 -6.14 -2.46
CA ARG A 16 10.11 -7.20 -1.98
C ARG A 16 9.46 -8.03 -0.86
N GLU A 17 8.59 -7.42 -0.06
CA GLU A 17 7.77 -8.11 0.94
C GLU A 17 6.61 -8.88 0.30
N GLY A 18 6.41 -8.83 -1.02
CA GLY A 18 5.34 -9.55 -1.71
C GLY A 18 3.99 -8.82 -1.73
N ILE A 19 3.97 -7.52 -1.40
CA ILE A 19 2.77 -6.70 -1.55
C ILE A 19 2.53 -6.45 -3.03
N ASP A 20 1.31 -6.72 -3.49
CA ASP A 20 0.89 -6.47 -4.86
C ASP A 20 -0.31 -5.54 -5.00
N THR A 21 -1.02 -5.26 -3.90
CA THR A 21 -2.20 -4.41 -3.93
C THR A 21 -2.17 -3.41 -2.77
N ALA A 22 -2.33 -2.12 -3.08
CA ALA A 22 -2.41 -1.04 -2.13
C ALA A 22 -3.82 -0.42 -2.12
N PHE A 23 -4.49 -0.41 -0.97
CA PHE A 23 -5.80 0.18 -0.77
C PHE A 23 -5.64 1.54 -0.09
N GLY A 24 -6.34 2.58 -0.54
CA GLY A 24 -6.21 3.87 0.12
C GLY A 24 -7.29 4.87 -0.22
N VAL A 25 -7.27 6.01 0.46
CA VAL A 25 -8.22 7.11 0.22
C VAL A 25 -7.48 8.24 -0.51
N PRO A 26 -8.09 8.89 -1.52
CA PRO A 26 -7.45 10.01 -2.20
C PRO A 26 -7.20 11.18 -1.24
N GLY A 27 -6.08 11.89 -1.45
CA GLY A 27 -5.84 13.19 -0.83
C GLY A 27 -4.39 13.68 -0.98
N ALA A 28 -4.18 14.98 -0.80
CA ALA A 28 -2.95 15.65 -1.22
C ALA A 28 -1.65 15.09 -0.62
N ALA A 29 -1.69 14.62 0.63
CA ALA A 29 -0.50 14.14 1.34
C ALA A 29 0.00 12.77 0.85
N ILE A 30 -0.88 11.88 0.38
CA ILE A 30 -0.51 10.54 -0.12
C ILE A 30 -0.17 10.53 -1.62
N ASN A 31 -0.44 11.60 -2.36
CA ASN A 31 -0.16 11.70 -3.79
C ASN A 31 1.28 11.31 -4.19
N PRO A 32 2.34 11.66 -3.43
CA PRO A 32 3.69 11.21 -3.74
C PRO A 32 3.87 9.69 -3.73
N LEU A 33 3.11 8.97 -2.88
CA LEU A 33 3.12 7.51 -2.85
C LEU A 33 2.43 6.93 -4.09
N TYR A 34 1.23 7.41 -4.44
CA TYR A 34 0.54 6.96 -5.65
C TYR A 34 1.35 7.23 -6.92
N ALA A 35 2.03 8.38 -6.98
CA ALA A 35 2.94 8.68 -8.08
C ALA A 35 4.14 7.71 -8.13
N ALA A 36 4.67 7.29 -6.96
CA ALA A 36 5.76 6.32 -6.89
C ALA A 36 5.30 4.89 -7.25
N LEU A 37 4.12 4.47 -6.79
CA LEU A 37 3.49 3.20 -7.14
C LEU A 37 3.29 3.09 -8.65
N ASN A 38 2.73 4.13 -9.27
CA ASN A 38 2.54 4.19 -10.72
C ASN A 38 3.88 4.20 -11.48
N LYS A 39 4.87 4.96 -10.99
CA LYS A 39 6.19 5.05 -11.64
C LYS A 39 6.97 3.73 -11.61
N ILE A 40 6.96 3.02 -10.48
CA ILE A 40 7.73 1.78 -10.30
C ILE A 40 6.96 0.57 -10.86
N GLY A 41 5.64 0.57 -10.72
CA GLY A 41 4.75 -0.50 -11.15
C GLY A 41 4.90 -1.79 -10.33
N GLY A 42 4.02 -2.75 -10.62
CA GLY A 42 3.97 -4.06 -9.95
C GLY A 42 3.24 -4.08 -8.61
N ILE A 43 2.64 -2.95 -8.21
CA ILE A 43 1.66 -2.87 -7.12
C ILE A 43 0.44 -2.13 -7.66
N ASP A 44 -0.70 -2.80 -7.71
CA ASP A 44 -1.98 -2.21 -8.08
C ASP A 44 -2.48 -1.32 -6.95
N HIS A 45 -3.22 -0.25 -7.30
CA HIS A 45 -3.80 0.64 -6.29
C HIS A 45 -5.31 0.72 -6.44
N VAL A 46 -6.01 0.61 -5.33
CA VAL A 46 -7.47 0.68 -5.26
C VAL A 46 -7.89 1.80 -4.33
N LEU A 47 -8.69 2.73 -4.85
CA LEU A 47 -9.17 3.87 -4.09
C LEU A 47 -10.50 3.56 -3.42
N ALA A 48 -10.51 3.63 -2.09
CA ALA A 48 -11.71 3.62 -1.27
C ALA A 48 -12.21 5.06 -1.00
N ARG A 49 -13.50 5.20 -0.69
CA ARG A 49 -14.08 6.49 -0.28
C ARG A 49 -13.89 6.81 1.20
N HIS A 50 -13.70 5.78 2.03
CA HIS A 50 -13.58 5.89 3.48
C HIS A 50 -12.34 5.13 3.95
N VAL A 51 -11.71 5.64 5.02
CA VAL A 51 -10.50 5.04 5.59
C VAL A 51 -10.79 3.63 6.09
N GLU A 52 -11.88 3.45 6.85
CA GLU A 52 -12.36 2.14 7.30
C GLU A 52 -12.56 1.14 6.14
N GLY A 53 -13.03 1.64 4.99
CA GLY A 53 -13.19 0.83 3.79
C GLY A 53 -11.85 0.33 3.25
N ALA A 54 -10.84 1.20 3.17
CA ALA A 54 -9.50 0.81 2.77
C ALA A 54 -8.88 -0.21 3.75
N SER A 55 -9.09 0.00 5.06
CA SER A 55 -8.63 -0.92 6.11
C SER A 55 -9.23 -2.31 5.97
N HIS A 56 -10.56 -2.40 5.86
CA HIS A 56 -11.27 -3.67 5.68
C HIS A 56 -10.92 -4.37 4.36
N MET A 57 -10.72 -3.62 3.28
CA MET A 57 -10.29 -4.19 2.00
C MET A 57 -8.89 -4.81 2.11
N ALA A 58 -7.94 -4.13 2.75
CA ALA A 58 -6.61 -4.66 2.95
C ALA A 58 -6.61 -5.91 3.86
N GLU A 59 -7.40 -5.90 4.93
CA GLU A 59 -7.57 -7.07 5.81
C GLU A 59 -8.20 -8.25 5.05
N GLY A 60 -9.26 -8.01 4.29
CA GLY A 60 -9.93 -9.03 3.48
C GLY A 60 -9.02 -9.61 2.41
N ASN A 61 -8.26 -8.77 1.70
CA ASN A 61 -7.30 -9.20 0.68
C ASN A 61 -6.21 -10.09 1.29
N SER A 62 -5.66 -9.67 2.43
CA SER A 62 -4.61 -10.41 3.11
C SER A 62 -5.10 -11.76 3.67
N ARG A 63 -6.38 -11.86 4.08
CA ARG A 63 -7.01 -13.14 4.48
C ARG A 63 -7.33 -14.05 3.31
N ALA A 64 -7.67 -13.48 2.15
CA ALA A 64 -7.93 -14.24 0.93
C ALA A 64 -6.63 -14.73 0.26
N ALA A 65 -5.49 -14.12 0.60
CA ALA A 65 -4.17 -14.59 0.19
C ALA A 65 -3.87 -15.93 0.87
N CYS A 66 -3.80 -17.00 0.08
CA CYS A 66 -3.19 -18.26 0.51
C CYS A 66 -1.67 -18.06 0.72
N ASP A 67 -0.98 -19.00 1.38
CA ASP A 67 0.48 -18.93 1.59
C ASP A 67 1.24 -18.61 0.29
N GLY A 68 1.81 -17.39 0.22
CA GLY A 68 2.52 -16.85 -0.96
C GLY A 68 1.66 -16.10 -1.99
N GLY A 69 0.40 -15.83 -1.67
CA GLY A 69 -0.58 -15.12 -2.50
C GLY A 69 -0.57 -13.58 -2.35
N PRO A 70 -1.51 -12.91 -3.01
CA PRO A 70 -1.53 -11.45 -3.16
C PRO A 70 -1.71 -10.70 -1.83
N MET A 71 -0.68 -9.99 -1.35
CA MET A 71 -0.78 -9.23 -0.09
C MET A 71 -1.27 -7.80 -0.28
N GLY A 72 -2.22 -7.41 0.57
CA GLY A 72 -2.86 -6.09 0.54
C GLY A 72 -2.35 -5.14 1.63
N LEU A 73 -2.02 -3.90 1.28
CA LEU A 73 -1.64 -2.85 2.25
C LEU A 73 -2.63 -1.68 2.23
N ALA A 74 -3.10 -1.21 3.39
CA ALA A 74 -3.89 0.01 3.49
C ALA A 74 -3.00 1.27 3.68
N CYS A 75 -3.28 2.34 2.94
CA CYS A 75 -2.62 3.64 2.98
C CYS A 75 -3.67 4.74 3.21
N SER A 76 -3.65 5.38 4.39
CA SER A 76 -4.59 6.46 4.73
C SER A 76 -3.86 7.80 4.95
N ASN A 77 -4.57 8.91 4.69
CA ASN A 77 -4.09 10.28 4.91
C ASN A 77 -4.35 10.79 6.34
N THR A 78 -5.04 10.02 7.17
CA THR A 78 -5.35 10.39 8.56
C THR A 78 -4.09 10.27 9.42
N ARG A 79 -3.79 11.32 10.17
CA ARG A 79 -2.51 11.59 10.88
C ARG A 79 -2.11 10.54 11.93
N SER A 80 -2.86 9.46 12.11
CA SER A 80 -2.58 8.41 13.07
C SER A 80 -3.45 7.20 12.79
N GLU A 81 -3.01 6.26 11.95
CA GLU A 81 -3.38 4.85 12.09
C GLU A 81 -2.40 4.00 11.29
N ARG A 82 -1.56 3.28 12.03
CA ARG A 82 -0.47 2.46 11.54
C ARG A 82 -1.05 1.15 11.01
N ILE A 83 -1.72 1.17 9.85
CA ILE A 83 -2.23 -0.04 9.23
C ILE A 83 -1.13 -0.63 8.33
N ALA A 84 -0.11 -1.18 8.97
CA ALA A 84 0.78 -2.14 8.33
C ALA A 84 0.32 -3.51 8.82
N THR A 85 -0.60 -4.13 8.09
CA THR A 85 -1.05 -5.51 8.38
C THR A 85 0.14 -6.43 8.10
N LYS A 86 0.90 -6.74 9.16
CA LYS A 86 1.97 -7.72 9.10
C LYS A 86 1.35 -9.07 9.47
N LEU A 87 0.94 -9.84 8.47
CA LEU A 87 0.62 -11.25 8.67
C LEU A 87 1.96 -11.97 8.89
N GLY A 88 2.12 -12.52 10.09
CA GLY A 88 3.21 -13.42 10.45
C GLY A 88 2.87 -14.86 10.08
#